data_AF-A0A562CUU9-F1
#
_entry.id   AF-A0A562CUU9-F1
#
_cell.length_a   1.000
_cell.length_b   1.000
_cell.length_c   1.000
_cell.angle_alpha   90.00
_cell.angle_beta   90.00
_cell.angle_gamma   90.00
#
_symmetry.space_group_name_H-M   'P 1'
#
loop_
_entity.id
_entity.type
_entity.pdbx_description
1 polymer ?
#
loop_
_entity_poly.entity_id
_entity_poly.type
_entity_poly.pdbx_seq_one_letter_code
_entity_poly.pdbx_strand_id
1 'polypeptide(L)'
;MYGDTELIRRRVAALREQGADVRALADELVARVDGLGWAGRAGEAMRERVTERAHHLQVVADRHATAADALADHAAAVDAVHDEIAAVEARVRGLVEEAQGRVAAVRARNERAGAERPDAPQVSPDPVDEALVAFVAPPPGHRDWLSVEVPGLER
;
A
#
# COMPACT_ATOMS: atom_id res chain seq x y z
N MET A 1 0.16 -13.42 -0.71
CA MET A 1 0.68 -12.14 -0.24
C MET A 1 0.35 -11.09 -1.27
N TYR A 2 -0.31 -10.01 -0.86
CA TYR A 2 -0.69 -8.89 -1.73
C TYR A 2 0.57 -8.30 -2.37
N GLY A 3 0.46 -7.86 -3.62
CA GLY A 3 1.57 -7.74 -4.56
C GLY A 3 2.81 -7.00 -4.06
N ASP A 4 3.98 -7.39 -4.57
CA ASP A 4 5.25 -6.74 -4.29
C ASP A 4 5.24 -5.29 -4.82
N THR A 5 4.94 -4.31 -3.96
CA THR A 5 4.88 -2.88 -4.31
C THR A 5 6.24 -2.37 -4.76
N GLU A 6 7.34 -3.04 -4.39
CA GLU A 6 8.68 -2.72 -4.88
C GLU A 6 8.85 -3.09 -6.35
N LEU A 7 8.29 -4.23 -6.79
CA LEU A 7 8.25 -4.59 -8.20
C LEU A 7 7.44 -3.55 -9.00
N ILE A 8 6.33 -3.06 -8.46
CA ILE A 8 5.53 -2.01 -9.10
C ILE A 8 6.33 -0.71 -9.19
N ARG A 9 7.01 -0.28 -8.12
CA ARG A 9 7.88 0.92 -8.13
C ARG A 9 8.99 0.82 -9.17
N ARG A 10 9.66 -0.33 -9.29
CA ARG A 10 10.64 -0.57 -10.36
C ARG A 10 10.02 -0.44 -11.76
N ARG A 11 8.80 -0.95 -11.95
CA ARG A 11 8.11 -0.85 -13.24
C ARG A 11 7.70 0.59 -13.56
N VAL A 12 7.26 1.37 -12.58
CA VAL A 12 6.98 2.80 -12.70
C VAL A 12 8.22 3.55 -13.17
N ALA A 13 9.38 3.30 -12.55
CA ALA A 13 10.64 3.92 -12.96
C ALA A 13 10.99 3.59 -14.42
N ALA A 14 10.90 2.31 -14.80
CA ALA A 14 11.15 1.88 -16.18
C ALA A 14 10.19 2.53 -17.20
N LEU A 15 8.92 2.72 -16.85
CA LEU A 15 7.96 3.39 -17.75
C LEU A 15 8.28 4.88 -17.92
N ARG A 16 8.72 5.55 -16.85
CA ARG A 16 9.13 6.96 -16.92
C ARG A 16 10.38 7.14 -17.77
N GLU A 17 11.36 6.26 -17.61
CA GLU A 17 12.56 6.21 -18.46
C GLU A 17 12.18 6.00 -19.93
N GLN A 18 11.36 4.99 -20.23
CA GLN A 18 10.88 4.73 -21.59
C GLN A 18 10.14 5.94 -22.20
N GLY A 19 9.30 6.62 -21.41
CA GLY A 19 8.62 7.84 -21.87
C GLY A 19 9.59 8.97 -22.18
N ALA A 20 10.61 9.16 -21.34
CA ALA A 20 11.65 10.17 -21.55
C ALA A 20 12.48 9.87 -22.81
N ASP A 21 12.89 8.62 -23.00
CA ASP A 21 13.62 8.17 -24.19
C ASP A 21 12.83 8.41 -25.47
N VAL A 22 11.52 8.09 -25.46
CA VAL A 22 10.65 8.30 -26.63
C VAL A 22 10.50 9.80 -26.96
N ARG A 23 10.41 10.68 -25.95
CA ARG A 23 10.41 12.14 -26.17
C ARG A 23 11.72 12.61 -26.77
N ALA A 24 12.84 12.18 -26.21
CA ALA A 24 14.16 12.54 -26.72
C ALA A 24 14.35 12.09 -28.19
N LEU A 25 13.89 10.89 -28.54
CA LEU A 25 13.91 10.39 -29.92
C LEU A 25 13.01 11.21 -30.85
N ALA A 26 11.86 11.68 -30.38
CA ALA A 26 10.96 12.52 -31.16
C ALA A 26 11.60 13.89 -31.46
N ASP A 27 12.21 14.50 -30.45
CA ASP A 27 12.89 15.79 -30.57
C ASP A 27 14.14 15.68 -31.47
N GLU A 28 14.92 14.60 -31.30
CA GLU A 28 16.09 14.33 -32.14
C GLU A 28 15.68 14.12 -33.62
N LEU A 29 14.57 13.43 -33.87
CA LEU A 29 14.08 13.21 -35.22
C LEU A 29 13.77 14.54 -35.93
N VAL A 30 13.09 15.46 -35.25
CA VAL A 30 12.77 16.79 -35.77
C VAL A 30 14.05 17.60 -36.00
N ALA A 31 14.91 17.68 -34.99
CA ALA A 31 16.16 18.44 -35.06
C ALA A 31 17.07 17.93 -36.19
N ARG A 32 17.14 16.62 -36.40
CA ARG A 32 17.95 16.02 -37.47
C ARG A 32 17.42 16.40 -38.85
N VAL A 33 16.10 16.42 -39.03
CA VAL A 33 15.48 16.77 -40.32
C VAL A 33 15.63 18.26 -40.62
N ASP A 34 15.47 19.12 -39.62
CA ASP A 34 15.72 20.56 -39.76
C ASP A 34 17.19 20.86 -40.10
N GLY A 35 18.12 20.11 -39.50
CA GLY A 35 19.56 20.24 -39.76
C GLY A 35 20.02 19.83 -41.16
N LEU A 36 19.21 19.09 -41.94
CA LEU A 36 19.57 18.72 -43.32
C LEU A 36 19.53 19.90 -44.29
N GLY A 37 18.85 21.00 -43.94
CA GLY A 37 18.74 22.18 -44.81
C GLY A 37 18.04 21.90 -46.15
N TRP A 38 17.27 20.80 -46.25
CA TRP A 38 16.63 20.39 -47.50
C TRP A 38 15.44 21.28 -47.84
N ALA A 39 15.63 22.16 -48.83
CA ALA A 39 14.63 23.10 -49.30
C ALA A 39 13.76 22.57 -50.46
N GLY A 40 12.60 23.19 -50.64
CA GLY A 40 11.64 22.91 -51.70
C GLY A 40 10.52 21.92 -51.30
N ARG A 41 9.58 21.68 -52.22
CA ARG A 41 8.34 20.92 -51.96
C ARG A 41 8.57 19.53 -51.36
N ALA A 42 9.62 18.81 -51.78
CA ALA A 42 9.94 17.49 -51.24
C ALA A 42 10.43 17.56 -49.78
N GLY A 43 11.23 18.58 -49.45
CA GLY A 43 11.70 18.84 -48.09
C GLY A 43 10.58 19.31 -47.16
N GLU A 44 9.65 20.13 -47.67
CA GLU A 44 8.41 20.50 -46.96
C GLU A 44 7.54 19.28 -46.64
N ALA A 45 7.27 18.43 -47.63
CA ALA A 45 6.51 17.19 -47.42
C ALA A 45 7.20 16.21 -46.47
N MET A 46 8.53 16.20 -46.43
CA MET A 46 9.28 15.39 -45.47
C MET A 46 9.18 15.95 -44.05
N ARG A 47 9.32 17.26 -43.87
CA ARG A 47 9.15 17.93 -42.57
C ARG A 47 7.75 17.70 -42.01
N GLU A 48 6.71 17.85 -42.82
CA GLU A 48 5.32 17.61 -42.39
C GLU A 48 5.13 16.18 -41.85
N ARG A 49 5.57 15.16 -42.59
CA ARG A 49 5.49 13.75 -42.14
C ARG A 49 6.32 13.48 -40.89
N VAL A 50 7.48 14.12 -40.76
CA VAL A 50 8.35 13.97 -39.58
C VAL A 50 7.70 14.60 -38.36
N THR A 51 7.13 15.80 -38.50
CA THR A 51 6.38 16.45 -37.43
C THR A 51 5.19 15.62 -36.98
N GLU A 52 4.42 15.05 -37.92
CA GLU A 52 3.32 14.13 -37.60
C GLU A 52 3.82 12.90 -36.83
N ARG A 53 4.94 12.30 -37.28
CA ARG A 53 5.53 11.15 -36.60
C ARG A 53 6.06 11.50 -35.21
N ALA A 54 6.72 12.64 -35.05
CA ALA A 54 7.22 13.13 -33.77
C ALA A 54 6.06 13.37 -32.79
N HIS A 55 4.97 13.99 -33.25
CA HIS A 55 3.75 14.14 -32.47
C HIS A 55 3.18 12.77 -32.03
N HIS A 56 3.14 11.79 -32.92
CA HIS A 56 2.71 10.43 -32.56
C HIS A 56 3.59 9.80 -31.47
N LEU A 57 4.92 10.00 -31.53
CA LEU A 57 5.84 9.52 -30.49
C LEU A 57 5.61 10.24 -29.16
N GLN A 58 5.38 11.55 -29.17
CA GLN A 58 5.05 12.33 -27.97
C GLN A 58 3.77 11.80 -27.30
N VAL A 59 2.72 11.50 -28.09
CA VAL A 59 1.49 10.87 -27.57
C VAL A 59 1.78 9.50 -26.92
N VAL A 60 2.68 8.70 -27.49
CA VAL A 60 3.08 7.41 -26.90
C VAL A 60 3.85 7.61 -25.59
N ALA A 61 4.76 8.58 -25.53
CA ALA A 61 5.47 8.93 -24.31
C ALA A 61 4.52 9.39 -23.19
N ASP A 62 3.50 10.18 -23.52
CA ASP A 62 2.48 10.61 -22.55
C ASP A 62 1.70 9.43 -22.00
N ARG A 63 1.38 8.43 -22.84
CA ARG A 63 0.75 7.18 -22.36
C ARG A 63 1.63 6.41 -21.40
N HIS A 64 2.95 6.38 -21.60
CA HIS A 64 3.88 5.78 -20.65
C HIS A 64 3.88 6.53 -19.31
N ALA A 65 3.87 7.86 -19.34
CA ALA A 65 3.79 8.67 -18.13
C ALA A 65 2.47 8.43 -17.37
N THR A 66 1.32 8.46 -18.06
CA THR A 66 0.02 8.18 -17.45
C THR A 66 -0.05 6.77 -16.84
N ALA A 67 0.49 5.77 -17.53
CA ALA A 67 0.54 4.41 -17.00
C ALA A 67 1.45 4.30 -15.77
N ALA A 68 2.58 5.02 -15.76
CA ALA A 68 3.48 5.08 -14.61
C ALA A 68 2.79 5.71 -13.40
N ASP A 69 2.05 6.80 -13.60
CA ASP A 69 1.35 7.49 -12.51
C ASP A 69 0.23 6.61 -11.93
N ALA A 70 -0.59 5.97 -12.78
CA ALA A 70 -1.62 5.05 -12.32
C ALA A 70 -1.05 3.86 -11.51
N LEU A 71 0.11 3.34 -11.90
CA LEU A 71 0.80 2.28 -11.14
C LEU A 71 1.40 2.79 -9.83
N ALA A 72 1.89 4.03 -9.80
CA ALA A 72 2.40 4.65 -8.58
C ALA A 72 1.27 4.87 -7.57
N ASP A 73 0.12 5.38 -8.01
CA ASP A 73 -1.08 5.56 -7.19
C ASP A 73 -1.57 4.22 -6.63
N HIS A 74 -1.57 3.17 -7.47
CA HIS A 74 -1.92 1.83 -7.02
C HIS A 74 -0.97 1.28 -5.96
N ALA A 75 0.34 1.43 -6.16
CA ALA A 75 1.33 1.01 -5.16
C ALA A 75 1.13 1.73 -3.82
N ALA A 76 0.89 3.05 -3.86
CA ALA A 76 0.61 3.84 -2.67
C ALA A 76 -0.68 3.39 -1.97
N ALA A 77 -1.74 3.07 -2.72
CA ALA A 77 -2.98 2.56 -2.16
C ALA A 77 -2.80 1.19 -1.49
N VAL A 78 -1.99 0.30 -2.08
CA VAL A 78 -1.67 -1.01 -1.48
C VAL A 78 -0.85 -0.84 -0.20
N ASP A 79 0.16 0.03 -0.20
CA ASP A 79 0.97 0.33 0.98
C ASP A 79 0.08 0.90 2.11
N ALA A 80 -0.84 1.82 1.79
CA ALA A 80 -1.79 2.35 2.77
C ALA A 80 -2.68 1.28 3.41
N VAL A 81 -3.16 0.31 2.62
CA VAL A 81 -3.94 -0.82 3.14
C VAL A 81 -3.09 -1.73 4.03
N HIS A 82 -1.81 -1.96 3.69
CA HIS A 82 -0.91 -2.71 4.55
C HIS A 82 -0.65 -2.00 5.89
N ASP A 83 -0.45 -0.68 5.86
CA ASP A 83 -0.26 0.12 7.06
C ASP A 83 -1.52 0.10 7.95
N GLU A 84 -2.72 0.15 7.35
CA GLU A 84 -3.98 0.03 8.08
C GLU A 84 -4.11 -1.35 8.76
N ILE A 85 -3.81 -2.44 8.03
CA ILE A 85 -3.79 -3.79 8.59
C ILE A 85 -2.81 -3.87 9.77
N ALA A 86 -1.59 -3.38 9.60
CA ALA A 86 -0.56 -3.40 10.63
C ALA A 86 -0.95 -2.57 11.87
N ALA A 87 -1.63 -1.43 11.66
CA ALA A 87 -2.14 -0.59 12.75
C ALA A 87 -3.25 -1.31 13.54
N VAL A 88 -4.21 -1.94 12.86
CA VAL A 88 -5.27 -2.73 13.51
C VAL A 88 -4.67 -3.91 14.26
N GLU A 89 -3.73 -4.64 13.66
CA GLU A 89 -2.99 -5.73 14.30
C GLU A 89 -2.35 -5.29 15.61
N ALA A 90 -1.61 -4.18 15.60
CA ALA A 90 -0.92 -3.67 16.78
C ALA A 90 -1.91 -3.24 17.87
N ARG A 91 -3.01 -2.56 17.50
CA ARG A 91 -4.05 -2.14 18.46
C ARG A 91 -4.72 -3.34 19.12
N VAL A 92 -5.17 -4.31 18.32
CA VAL A 92 -5.83 -5.52 18.85
C VAL A 92 -4.89 -6.31 19.73
N ARG A 93 -3.61 -6.45 19.33
CA ARG A 93 -2.60 -7.10 20.16
C ARG A 93 -2.45 -6.42 21.52
N GLY A 94 -2.36 -5.09 21.54
CA GLY A 94 -2.31 -4.32 22.79
C GLY A 94 -3.54 -4.56 23.67
N LEU A 95 -4.75 -4.50 23.11
CA LEU A 95 -5.99 -4.76 23.85
C LEU A 95 -6.03 -6.16 24.46
N VAL A 96 -5.60 -7.18 23.70
CA VAL A 96 -5.54 -8.57 24.19
C VAL A 96 -4.49 -8.73 25.29
N GLU A 97 -3.29 -8.16 25.12
CA GLU A 97 -2.23 -8.21 26.13
C GLU A 97 -2.66 -7.53 27.45
N GLU A 98 -3.33 -6.38 27.35
CA GLU A 98 -3.89 -5.69 28.52
C GLU A 98 -5.00 -6.50 29.22
N ALA A 99 -5.92 -7.08 28.45
CA ALA A 99 -6.99 -7.93 28.97
C ALA A 99 -6.42 -9.20 29.66
N GLN A 100 -5.41 -9.83 29.05
CA GLN A 100 -4.68 -10.95 29.66
C GLN A 100 -4.06 -10.54 31.01
N GLY A 101 -3.46 -9.36 31.09
CA GLY A 101 -2.91 -8.81 32.34
C GLY A 101 -3.98 -8.62 33.43
N ARG A 102 -5.15 -8.07 33.07
CA ARG A 102 -6.28 -7.88 34.00
C ARG A 102 -6.85 -9.21 34.49
N VAL A 103 -7.09 -10.17 33.59
CA VAL A 103 -7.57 -11.52 33.95
C VAL A 103 -6.57 -12.23 34.86
N ALA A 104 -5.27 -12.15 34.57
CA ALA A 104 -4.23 -12.73 35.40
C ALA A 104 -4.17 -12.10 36.80
N ALA A 105 -4.37 -10.78 36.92
CA ALA A 105 -4.41 -10.09 38.21
C ALA A 105 -5.62 -10.51 39.06
N VAL A 106 -6.80 -10.66 38.45
CA VAL A 106 -8.01 -11.18 39.13
C VAL A 106 -7.78 -12.60 39.62
N ARG A 107 -7.20 -13.46 38.77
CA ARG A 107 -6.87 -14.83 39.14
C ARG A 107 -5.89 -14.90 40.31
N ALA A 108 -4.80 -14.15 40.26
CA ALA A 108 -3.81 -14.09 41.34
C ALA A 108 -4.41 -13.58 42.66
N ARG A 109 -5.34 -12.61 42.59
CA ARG A 109 -6.07 -12.13 43.76
C ARG A 109 -6.94 -13.23 44.37
N ASN A 110 -7.70 -13.96 43.56
CA ASN A 110 -8.54 -15.07 44.01
C ASN A 110 -7.70 -16.18 44.66
N GLU A 111 -6.55 -16.52 44.07
CA GLU A 111 -5.63 -17.52 44.61
C GLU A 111 -5.08 -17.11 45.99
N ARG A 112 -4.68 -15.84 46.17
CA ARG A 112 -4.24 -15.32 47.47
C ARG A 112 -5.35 -15.32 48.51
N ALA A 113 -6.55 -14.86 48.14
CA ALA A 113 -7.68 -14.81 49.06
C ALA A 113 -8.10 -16.22 49.52
N GLY A 114 -8.08 -17.21 48.62
CA GLY A 114 -8.37 -18.61 48.96
C GLY A 114 -7.31 -19.26 49.85
N ALA A 115 -6.04 -18.87 49.71
CA ALA A 115 -4.96 -19.33 50.58
C ALA A 115 -5.08 -18.79 52.01
N GLU A 116 -5.54 -17.55 52.17
CA GLU A 116 -5.79 -16.93 53.48
C GLU A 116 -7.10 -17.42 54.12
N ARG A 117 -8.15 -17.58 53.31
CA ARG A 117 -9.48 -18.01 53.74
C ARG A 117 -10.13 -18.91 52.68
N PRO A 118 -10.28 -20.22 52.93
CA PRO A 118 -10.81 -21.17 51.95
C PRO A 118 -12.20 -20.80 51.39
N ASP A 119 -13.04 -20.14 52.18
CA ASP A 119 -14.40 -19.70 51.79
C ASP A 119 -14.45 -18.22 51.37
N ALA A 120 -13.33 -17.61 50.99
CA ALA A 120 -13.32 -16.23 50.51
C ALA A 120 -14.14 -16.11 49.21
N PRO A 121 -14.98 -15.07 49.05
CA PRO A 121 -15.72 -14.85 47.82
C PRO A 121 -14.76 -14.58 46.66
N GLN A 122 -14.92 -15.32 45.56
CA GLN A 122 -14.14 -15.15 44.34
C GLN A 122 -14.69 -13.97 43.52
N VAL A 123 -13.77 -13.21 42.91
CA VAL A 123 -14.12 -12.15 41.97
C VAL A 123 -14.02 -12.70 40.55
N SER A 124 -15.08 -12.57 39.76
CA SER A 124 -15.04 -12.93 38.33
C SER A 124 -14.27 -11.85 37.55
N PRO A 125 -13.47 -12.22 36.54
CA PRO A 125 -12.94 -11.26 35.57
C PRO A 125 -14.07 -10.53 34.82
N ASP A 126 -13.75 -9.39 34.22
CA ASP A 126 -14.69 -8.65 33.37
C ASP A 126 -15.03 -9.49 32.12
N PRO A 127 -16.31 -9.68 31.76
CA PRO A 127 -16.71 -10.39 30.55
C PRO A 127 -16.09 -9.84 29.25
N VAL A 128 -15.77 -8.54 29.20
CA VAL A 128 -15.09 -7.92 28.06
C VAL A 128 -13.65 -8.42 27.94
N ASP A 129 -12.95 -8.52 29.07
CA ASP A 129 -11.59 -9.04 29.10
C ASP A 129 -11.55 -10.52 28.74
N GLU A 130 -12.52 -11.31 29.20
CA GLU A 130 -12.65 -12.71 28.81
C GLU A 130 -12.90 -12.88 27.31
N ALA A 131 -13.74 -12.04 26.71
CA ALA A 131 -13.99 -12.03 25.28
C ALA A 131 -12.74 -11.65 24.47
N LEU A 132 -11.96 -10.67 24.93
CA LEU A 132 -10.69 -10.27 24.30
C LEU A 132 -9.64 -11.37 24.41
N VAL A 133 -9.52 -12.05 25.55
CA VAL A 133 -8.58 -13.18 25.72
C VAL A 133 -8.96 -14.37 24.84
N ALA A 134 -10.25 -14.61 24.61
CA ALA A 134 -10.73 -15.69 23.76
C ALA A 134 -10.68 -15.37 22.25
N PHE A 135 -10.33 -14.13 21.87
CA PHE A 135 -10.27 -13.70 20.47
C PHE A 135 -9.23 -14.49 19.67
N VAL A 136 -9.64 -15.00 18.51
CA VAL A 136 -8.76 -15.70 17.57
C VAL A 136 -8.36 -14.72 16.45
N ALA A 137 -7.12 -14.25 16.51
CA ALA A 137 -6.58 -13.31 15.55
C ALA A 137 -6.45 -13.92 14.14
N PRO A 138 -6.80 -13.17 13.07
CA PRO A 138 -6.47 -13.55 11.70
C PRO A 138 -4.94 -13.68 11.51
N PRO A 139 -4.48 -14.39 10.45
CA PRO A 139 -3.07 -14.43 10.11
C PRO A 139 -2.49 -13.02 9.90
N PRO A 140 -1.22 -12.76 10.27
CA PRO A 140 -0.58 -11.47 10.02
C PRO A 140 -0.62 -11.06 8.55
N GLY A 141 -0.88 -9.79 8.28
CA GLY A 141 -0.98 -9.19 6.95
C GLY A 141 -2.24 -9.61 6.16
N HIS A 142 -3.17 -10.34 6.76
CA HIS A 142 -4.38 -10.79 6.09
C HIS A 142 -5.44 -9.68 6.02
N ARG A 143 -6.17 -9.59 4.90
CA ARG A 143 -7.22 -8.56 4.72
C ARG A 143 -8.33 -8.60 5.76
N ASP A 144 -8.54 -9.75 6.39
CA ASP A 144 -9.62 -9.95 7.35
C ASP A 144 -9.43 -9.07 8.60
N TRP A 145 -8.20 -8.58 8.86
CA TRP A 145 -7.93 -7.56 9.86
C TRP A 145 -8.76 -6.29 9.67
N LEU A 146 -9.06 -5.90 8.42
CA LEU A 146 -9.90 -4.72 8.13
C LEU A 146 -11.37 -4.92 8.53
N SER A 147 -11.78 -6.17 8.72
CA SER A 147 -13.13 -6.55 9.17
C SER A 147 -13.20 -6.97 10.63
N VAL A 148 -12.09 -6.92 11.38
CA VAL A 148 -12.07 -7.29 12.79
C VAL A 148 -12.90 -6.29 13.59
N GLU A 149 -13.76 -6.84 14.45
CA GLU A 149 -14.55 -6.11 15.42
C GLU A 149 -14.27 -6.73 16.79
N VAL A 150 -13.60 -5.96 17.66
CA VAL A 150 -13.34 -6.34 19.05
C VAL A 150 -13.69 -5.17 19.98
N PRO A 151 -14.11 -5.44 21.23
CA PRO A 151 -14.40 -4.39 22.20
C PRO A 151 -13.19 -3.46 22.39
N GLY A 152 -13.41 -2.15 22.35
CA GLY A 152 -12.36 -1.13 22.53
C GLY A 152 -11.54 -0.80 21.28
N LEU A 153 -11.79 -1.45 20.13
CA LEU A 153 -11.19 -1.06 18.86
C LEU A 153 -12.00 0.09 18.23
N GLU A 154 -11.50 1.32 18.35
CA GLU A 154 -12.03 2.47 17.60
C GLU A 154 -11.41 2.50 16.19
N ARG A 155 -12.26 2.62 15.16
CA ARG A 155 -11.84 2.79 13.75
C ARG A 155 -11.47 4.25 13.48
#